data_AF-A0A7Z7YRY7-F1
#
_entry.id   AF-A0A7Z7YRY7-F1
#
_cell.length_a   1.000
_cell.length_b   1.000
_cell.length_c   1.000
_cell.angle_alpha   90.00
_cell.angle_beta   90.00
_cell.angle_gamma   90.00
#
_symmetry.space_group_name_H-M   'P 1'
#
loop_
_entity.id
_entity.type
_entity.pdbx_description
1 polymer ?
#
loop_
_entity_poly.entity_id
_entity_poly.type
_entity_poly.pdbx_seq_one_letter_code
_entity_poly.pdbx_strand_id
1 'polypeptide(L)'
;WEISGDGQSAQIKDMGHIRGEIRYRPHYKTRIVSHVRWFDDKGRLRSEDHYSKHGFKFAETIYDLAGKAILKKYVTREGKEVIYENYVTGDYVLDWQGQSYFFPSKVAFITFYLQQIQVDLSEIIINSLSTPF
;
A
#
# COMPACT_ATOMS: atom_id res chain seq x y z
N TRP A 1 -17.85 -4.11 -16.88
CA TRP A 1 -16.66 -3.31 -16.57
C TRP A 1 -15.68 -3.45 -17.73
N GLU A 2 -15.13 -2.32 -18.19
CA GLU A 2 -14.23 -2.18 -19.33
C GLU A 2 -12.91 -1.55 -18.87
N ILE A 3 -11.78 -1.97 -19.44
CA ILE A 3 -10.47 -1.37 -19.20
C ILE A 3 -9.92 -0.83 -20.52
N SER A 4 -9.52 0.43 -20.55
CA SER A 4 -8.90 1.10 -21.71
C SER A 4 -7.73 1.97 -21.26
N GLY A 5 -6.61 1.97 -21.97
CA GLY A 5 -5.43 2.72 -21.53
C GLY A 5 -4.42 3.01 -22.63
N ASP A 6 -3.48 3.89 -22.30
CA ASP A 6 -2.43 4.39 -23.19
C ASP A 6 -1.03 4.03 -22.67
N GLY A 7 0.01 4.82 -23.00
CA GLY A 7 1.36 4.59 -22.49
C GLY A 7 1.58 5.02 -21.04
N GLN A 8 0.70 5.88 -20.50
CA GLN A 8 0.85 6.55 -19.20
C GLN A 8 -0.05 5.92 -18.12
N SER A 9 -1.30 5.59 -18.45
CA SER A 9 -2.25 4.97 -17.50
C SER A 9 -3.37 4.19 -18.22
N ALA A 10 -4.24 3.54 -17.45
CA ALA A 10 -5.51 3.01 -17.95
C ALA A 10 -6.68 3.42 -17.05
N GLN A 11 -7.87 3.47 -17.62
CA GLN A 11 -9.13 3.71 -16.95
C GLN A 11 -9.93 2.41 -16.84
N ILE A 12 -10.61 2.26 -15.71
CA ILE A 12 -11.60 1.21 -15.47
C ILE A 12 -12.97 1.88 -15.50
N LYS A 13 -13.87 1.40 -16.36
CA LYS A 13 -15.20 1.97 -16.58
C LYS A 13 -16.29 0.94 -16.34
N ASP A 14 -17.44 1.41 -15.89
CA ASP A 14 -18.68 0.64 -15.81
C ASP A 14 -19.79 1.41 -16.51
N MET A 15 -20.33 0.85 -17.59
CA MET A 15 -21.31 1.52 -18.47
C MET A 15 -20.88 2.95 -18.89
N GLY A 16 -19.58 3.14 -19.17
CA GLY A 16 -18.99 4.43 -19.53
C GLY A 16 -18.58 5.32 -18.35
N HIS A 17 -19.04 5.04 -17.13
CA HIS A 17 -18.67 5.79 -15.93
C HIS A 17 -17.30 5.33 -15.40
N ILE A 18 -16.40 6.27 -15.10
CA ILE A 18 -15.08 5.95 -14.56
C ILE A 18 -15.23 5.43 -13.13
N ARG A 19 -14.71 4.21 -12.89
CA ARG A 19 -14.66 3.53 -11.59
C ARG A 19 -13.26 3.45 -11.00
N GLY A 20 -12.23 3.55 -11.83
CA GLY A 20 -10.87 3.54 -11.36
C GLY A 20 -9.84 3.96 -12.40
N GLU A 21 -8.61 4.12 -11.93
CA GLU A 21 -7.44 4.47 -12.73
C GLU A 21 -6.29 3.51 -12.37
N ILE A 22 -5.77 2.81 -13.36
CA ILE A 22 -4.56 1.99 -13.26
C ILE A 22 -3.36 2.89 -13.52
N ARG A 23 -2.47 3.01 -12.52
CA ARG A 23 -1.22 3.75 -12.63
C ARG A 23 -0.07 2.80 -12.92
N TYR A 24 0.67 3.09 -13.98
CA TYR A 24 1.85 2.32 -14.33
C TYR A 24 3.07 2.75 -13.50
N ARG A 25 4.04 1.84 -13.34
CA ARG A 25 5.31 2.14 -12.67
C ARG A 25 6.13 3.11 -13.53
N PRO A 26 6.52 4.29 -13.01
CA PRO A 26 7.33 5.23 -13.76
C PRO A 26 8.74 4.68 -13.95
N HIS A 27 9.37 5.02 -15.08
CA HIS A 27 10.75 4.65 -15.42
C HIS A 27 11.04 3.14 -15.34
N TYR A 28 10.02 2.32 -15.59
CA TYR A 28 10.12 0.87 -15.64
C TYR A 28 9.62 0.35 -17.00
N LYS A 29 9.52 -0.97 -17.16
CA LYS A 29 8.91 -1.61 -18.34
C LYS A 29 7.53 -1.02 -18.63
N THR A 30 7.13 -1.08 -19.90
CA THR A 30 5.87 -0.51 -20.38
C THR A 30 4.65 -1.13 -19.71
N ARG A 31 3.71 -0.27 -19.27
CA ARG A 31 2.38 -0.65 -18.78
C ARG A 31 2.37 -1.65 -17.61
N ILE A 32 3.43 -1.69 -16.81
CA ILE A 32 3.47 -2.49 -15.58
C ILE A 32 2.68 -1.78 -14.50
N VAL A 33 1.64 -2.43 -13.98
CA VAL A 33 0.79 -1.88 -12.92
C VAL A 33 1.61 -1.63 -11.65
N SER A 34 1.52 -0.41 -11.13
CA SER A 34 2.02 -0.05 -9.80
C SER A 34 0.90 -0.16 -8.77
N HIS A 35 -0.20 0.54 -9.04
CA HIS A 35 -1.35 0.62 -8.16
C HIS A 35 -2.61 0.94 -8.99
N VAL A 36 -3.77 0.60 -8.44
CA VAL A 36 -5.08 0.92 -9.01
C VAL A 36 -5.83 1.80 -8.03
N ARG A 37 -6.28 2.96 -8.52
CA ARG A 37 -7.07 3.93 -7.76
C ARG A 37 -8.54 3.64 -8.01
N TRP A 38 -9.35 3.58 -6.96
CA TRP A 38 -10.78 3.33 -7.04
C TRP A 38 -11.58 4.57 -6.64
N PHE A 39 -12.60 4.88 -7.44
CA PHE A 39 -13.43 6.07 -7.27
C PHE A 39 -14.87 5.70 -6.93
N ASP A 40 -15.52 6.55 -6.14
CA ASP A 40 -16.98 6.47 -5.95
C ASP A 40 -17.76 7.04 -7.14
N ASP A 41 -19.10 7.00 -7.07
CA ASP A 41 -19.99 7.54 -8.13
C ASP A 41 -19.79 9.03 -8.41
N LYS A 42 -19.18 9.78 -7.48
CA LYS A 42 -18.87 11.21 -7.62
C LYS A 42 -17.44 11.45 -8.12
N GLY A 43 -16.70 10.39 -8.48
CA GLY A 43 -15.31 10.46 -8.93
C GLY A 43 -14.30 10.71 -7.82
N ARG A 44 -14.68 10.58 -6.54
CA ARG A 44 -13.77 10.81 -5.40
C ARG A 44 -12.95 9.55 -5.13
N LEU A 45 -11.66 9.71 -4.85
CA LEU A 45 -10.78 8.62 -4.45
C LEU A 45 -11.25 7.98 -3.14
N ARG A 46 -11.44 6.66 -3.14
CA ARG A 46 -11.86 5.89 -1.96
C ARG A 46 -10.79 4.91 -1.51
N SER A 47 -10.11 4.26 -2.44
CA SER A 47 -9.02 3.35 -2.13
C SER A 47 -7.98 3.26 -3.23
N GLU A 48 -6.80 2.76 -2.87
CA GLU A 48 -5.74 2.40 -3.79
C GLU A 48 -5.22 0.99 -3.49
N ASP A 49 -5.31 0.10 -4.47
CA ASP A 49 -4.73 -1.23 -4.41
C ASP A 49 -3.29 -1.19 -4.93
N HIS A 50 -2.34 -1.71 -4.14
CA HIS A 50 -0.92 -1.72 -4.46
C HIS A 50 -0.46 -3.11 -4.90
N TYR A 51 0.27 -3.17 -6.02
CA TYR A 51 0.67 -4.44 -6.65
C TYR A 51 2.17 -4.69 -6.54
N SER A 52 2.51 -5.94 -6.20
CA SER A 52 3.90 -6.38 -6.10
C SER A 52 4.49 -6.64 -7.49
N LYS A 53 5.82 -6.83 -7.58
CA LYS A 53 6.49 -7.24 -8.82
C LYS A 53 6.02 -8.59 -9.36
N HIS A 54 5.36 -9.39 -8.52
CA HIS A 54 4.80 -10.69 -8.87
C HIS A 54 3.32 -10.62 -9.27
N GLY A 55 2.74 -9.42 -9.36
CA GLY A 55 1.40 -9.21 -9.91
C GLY A 55 0.24 -9.45 -8.94
N PHE A 56 0.49 -9.63 -7.64
CA PHE A 56 -0.57 -9.74 -6.63
C PHE A 56 -0.72 -8.44 -5.83
N LYS A 57 -1.95 -8.16 -5.39
CA LYS A 57 -2.25 -7.07 -4.46
C LYS A 57 -1.61 -7.39 -3.10
N PHE A 58 -0.69 -6.55 -2.64
CA PHE A 58 -0.03 -6.73 -1.34
C PHE A 58 -0.47 -5.69 -0.31
N ALA A 59 -1.11 -4.60 -0.73
CA ALA A 59 -1.65 -3.61 0.18
C ALA A 59 -2.85 -2.87 -0.42
N GLU A 60 -3.64 -2.26 0.45
CA GLU A 60 -4.73 -1.35 0.11
C GLU A 60 -4.66 -0.11 1.01
N THR A 61 -4.70 1.08 0.42
CA THR A 61 -4.82 2.35 1.15
C THR A 61 -6.25 2.85 1.05
N ILE A 62 -6.85 3.27 2.17
CA ILE A 62 -8.22 3.80 2.20
C ILE A 62 -8.17 5.31 2.47
N TYR A 63 -9.09 6.03 1.82
CA TYR A 63 -9.20 7.49 1.90
C TYR A 63 -10.55 7.91 2.51
N ASP A 64 -10.56 9.01 3.26
CA ASP A 64 -11.79 9.65 3.72
C ASP A 64 -12.50 10.44 2.60
N LEU A 65 -13.63 11.06 2.90
CA LEU A 65 -14.41 11.82 1.91
C LEU A 65 -13.72 13.10 1.44
N ALA A 66 -12.71 13.58 2.16
CA ALA A 66 -11.87 14.72 1.80
C ALA A 66 -10.65 14.31 0.96
N GLY A 67 -10.45 13.01 0.71
CA GLY A 67 -9.32 12.48 -0.04
C GLY A 67 -8.04 12.38 0.79
N LYS A 68 -8.12 12.41 2.13
CA LYS A 68 -6.99 12.15 3.01
C LYS A 68 -6.89 10.64 3.28
N ALA A 69 -5.70 10.09 3.15
CA ALA A 69 -5.45 8.68 3.49
C ALA A 69 -5.64 8.48 4.99
N ILE A 70 -6.44 7.48 5.38
CA ILE A 70 -6.78 7.20 6.79
C ILE A 70 -6.09 5.94 7.32
N LEU A 71 -5.90 4.94 6.46
CA LEU A 71 -5.23 3.69 6.84
C LEU A 71 -4.65 2.99 5.62
N LYS A 72 -3.72 2.07 5.88
CA LYS A 72 -3.22 1.12 4.91
C LYS A 72 -3.18 -0.29 5.50
N LYS A 73 -3.70 -1.23 4.74
CA LYS A 73 -3.70 -2.67 5.06
C LYS A 73 -2.67 -3.35 4.19
N TYR A 74 -1.91 -4.27 4.74
CA TYR A 74 -1.03 -5.17 3.99
C TYR A 74 -1.58 -6.57 4.10
N VAL A 75 -1.64 -7.26 2.97
CA VAL A 75 -2.28 -8.57 2.84
C VAL A 75 -1.30 -9.60 2.30
N THR A 76 -1.48 -10.85 2.73
CA THR A 76 -0.82 -11.99 2.09
C THR A 76 -1.37 -12.20 0.69
N ARG A 77 -0.72 -13.09 -0.07
CA ARG A 77 -1.18 -13.47 -1.42
C ARG A 77 -2.58 -14.09 -1.41
N GLU A 78 -2.95 -14.74 -0.30
CA GLU A 78 -4.25 -15.36 -0.06
C GLU A 78 -5.32 -14.33 0.39
N GLY A 79 -4.95 -13.06 0.54
CA GLY A 79 -5.85 -11.98 0.94
C GLY A 79 -6.01 -11.82 2.45
N LYS A 80 -5.22 -12.52 3.27
CA LYS A 80 -5.26 -12.36 4.73
C LYS A 80 -4.57 -11.05 5.12
N GLU A 81 -5.25 -10.17 5.85
CA GLU A 81 -4.64 -8.98 6.45
C GLU A 81 -3.58 -9.39 7.49
N VAL A 82 -2.39 -8.80 7.39
CA VAL A 82 -1.25 -9.10 8.28
C VAL A 82 -0.66 -7.86 8.94
N ILE A 83 -0.75 -6.70 8.29
CA ILE A 83 -0.32 -5.44 8.89
C ILE A 83 -1.41 -4.40 8.65
N TYR A 84 -1.70 -3.64 9.69
CA TYR A 84 -2.59 -2.49 9.65
C TYR A 84 -1.81 -1.25 10.09
N GLU A 85 -1.81 -0.21 9.27
CA GLU A 85 -1.14 1.07 9.51
C GLU A 85 -2.22 2.15 9.58
N ASN A 86 -2.32 2.84 10.72
CA ASN A 86 -3.27 3.92 10.91
C ASN A 86 -2.59 5.26 10.61
N TYR A 87 -3.00 5.96 9.56
CA TYR A 87 -2.40 7.25 9.20
C TYR A 87 -2.91 8.42 10.05
N VAL A 88 -4.00 8.23 10.82
CA VAL A 88 -4.52 9.25 11.72
C VAL A 88 -3.74 9.29 13.02
N THR A 89 -3.45 8.12 13.61
CA THR A 89 -2.74 8.01 14.88
C THR A 89 -1.25 7.70 14.74
N GLY A 90 -0.84 7.10 13.61
CA GLY A 90 0.54 6.66 13.37
C GLY A 90 0.85 5.26 13.89
N ASP A 91 -0.14 4.56 14.46
CA ASP A 91 0.03 3.23 15.04
C ASP A 91 0.08 2.12 13.97
N TYR A 92 0.77 1.04 14.31
CA TYR A 92 0.81 -0.19 13.52
C TYR A 92 0.29 -1.37 14.34
N VAL A 93 -0.45 -2.27 13.68
CA VAL A 93 -0.83 -3.58 14.21
C VAL A 93 -0.26 -4.64 13.28
N LEU A 94 0.41 -5.65 13.83
CA LEU A 94 0.96 -6.80 13.12
C LEU A 94 0.31 -8.08 13.64
N ASP A 95 -0.31 -8.85 12.77
CA ASP A 95 -0.77 -10.21 13.07
C ASP A 95 0.27 -11.22 12.60
N TRP A 96 1.01 -11.78 13.55
CA TRP A 96 2.14 -12.67 13.27
C TRP A 96 2.25 -13.79 14.30
N GLN A 97 2.52 -15.01 13.84
CA GLN A 97 2.65 -16.20 14.69
C GLN A 97 1.48 -16.44 15.66
N GLY A 98 0.26 -16.08 15.24
CA GLY A 98 -0.95 -16.26 16.07
C GLY A 98 -1.11 -15.23 17.19
N GLN A 99 -0.30 -14.17 17.20
CA GLN A 99 -0.42 -13.05 18.13
C GLN A 99 -0.56 -11.73 17.38
N SER A 100 -1.22 -10.76 18.01
CA SER A 100 -1.33 -9.38 17.51
C SER A 100 -0.39 -8.48 18.29
N TYR A 101 0.50 -7.79 17.59
CA TYR A 101 1.47 -6.86 18.15
C TYR A 101 1.07 -5.43 17.81
N PHE A 102 1.12 -4.54 18.80
CA PHE A 102 0.75 -3.13 18.65
C PHE A 102 1.99 -2.25 18.80
N PHE A 103 2.17 -1.32 17.88
CA PHE A 103 3.31 -0.39 17.86
C PHE A 103 2.82 1.04 17.77
N PRO A 104 3.27 1.95 18.65
CA PRO A 104 2.83 3.34 18.66
C PRO A 104 3.41 4.20 17.52
N SER A 105 4.32 3.64 16.72
CA SER A 105 4.96 4.35 15.60
C SER A 105 5.61 3.39 14.61
N LYS A 106 5.90 3.92 13.41
CA LYS A 106 6.68 3.22 12.38
C LYS A 106 8.07 2.80 12.88
N VAL A 107 8.72 3.65 13.69
CA VAL A 107 10.04 3.35 14.26
C VAL A 107 9.95 2.15 15.19
N ALA A 108 8.96 2.10 16.09
CA ALA A 108 8.76 0.96 16.98
C ALA A 108 8.53 -0.35 16.21
N PHE A 109 7.73 -0.30 15.13
CA PHE A 109 7.50 -1.44 14.25
C PHE A 109 8.78 -1.92 13.54
N ILE A 110 9.58 -0.99 12.98
CA ILE A 110 10.85 -1.34 12.31
C ILE A 110 11.86 -1.90 13.31
N THR A 111 11.98 -1.33 14.51
CA THR A 111 12.85 -1.84 15.57
C THR A 111 12.50 -3.27 15.93
N PHE A 112 11.21 -3.58 16.08
CA PHE A 112 10.75 -4.95 16.29
C PHE A 112 11.19 -5.88 15.15
N TYR A 113 10.96 -5.48 13.90
CA TYR A 113 11.38 -6.27 12.73
C TYR A 113 12.90 -6.57 12.74
N LEU A 114 13.73 -5.56 13.00
CA LEU A 114 15.19 -5.71 13.06
C LEU A 114 15.62 -6.71 14.16
N GLN A 115 14.94 -6.71 15.31
CA GLN A 115 15.19 -7.67 16.38
C GLN A 115 14.79 -9.11 15.99
N GLN A 116 13.80 -9.29 15.10
CA GLN A 116 13.33 -10.61 14.66
C GLN A 116 14.18 -11.24 13.56
N ILE A 117 14.82 -10.44 12.68
CA ILE A 117 15.55 -10.97 11.50
C ILE A 117 16.93 -11.56 11.82
N GLN A 118 17.38 -11.51 13.07
CA GLN A 118 18.63 -12.14 13.55
C GLN A 118 19.87 -11.75 12.72
N VAL A 119 19.96 -10.47 12.32
CA VAL A 119 21.13 -9.93 11.62
C VAL A 119 22.03 -9.14 12.58
N ASP A 120 23.29 -8.93 12.19
CA ASP A 120 24.17 -8.01 12.92
C ASP A 120 23.69 -6.57 12.76
N LEU A 121 23.50 -5.88 13.88
CA LEU A 121 23.05 -4.49 13.97
C LEU A 121 24.14 -3.56 14.51
N SER A 122 25.40 -4.02 14.57
CA SER A 122 26.55 -3.23 15.04
C SER A 122 26.83 -2.01 14.17
N GLU A 123 26.55 -2.10 12.86
CA GLU A 123 26.65 -1.01 11.90
C GLU A 123 25.40 -0.98 11.01
N ILE A 124 24.79 0.20 10.87
CA ILE A 124 23.60 0.42 10.04
C ILE A 124 23.86 1.61 9.13
N ILE A 125 23.80 1.38 7.82
CA ILE A 125 23.93 2.43 6.80
C ILE A 125 22.54 2.96 6.47
N ILE A 126 22.34 4.27 6.65
CA ILE A 126 21.08 4.95 6.33
C ILE A 126 21.29 5.99 5.21
N ASN A 127 20.31 6.12 4.31
CA ASN A 127 20.33 7.05 3.18
C ASN A 127 19.57 8.36 3.43
N SER A 128 18.97 8.52 4.61
CA SER A 128 18.17 9.67 4.99
C SER A 128 18.23 9.92 6.50
N LEU A 129 18.01 11.17 6.92
CA LEU A 129 17.81 11.54 8.32
C LEU A 129 16.37 11.29 8.80
N SER A 130 15.44 10.93 7.89
CA SER A 130 14.11 10.41 8.22
C SER A 130 14.16 8.90 8.51
N THR A 131 13.00 8.27 8.78
CA THR A 131 12.90 6.81 8.59
C THR A 131 13.37 6.47 7.17
N PRO A 132 14.40 5.62 7.00
CA PRO A 132 14.96 5.29 5.68
C PRO A 132 13.90 4.68 4.74
N PHE A 133 14.07 4.85 3.43
CA PHE A 133 13.17 4.39 2.37
C PHE A 133 13.92 3.73 1.21
#